data_AF-A0A816B4T9-F1
#
_entry.id   AF-A0A816B4T9-F1
#
_cell.length_a   1.000
_cell.length_b   1.000
_cell.length_c   1.000
_cell.angle_alpha   90.00
_cell.angle_beta   90.00
_cell.angle_gamma   90.00
#
_symmetry.space_group_name_H-M   'P 1'
#
loop_
_entity.id
_entity.type
_entity.pdbx_description
1 polymer ?
#
loop_
_entity_poly.entity_id
_entity_poly.type
_entity_poly.pdbx_seq_one_letter_code
_entity_poly.pdbx_strand_id
1 'polypeptide(L)'
;MSGFFQESLVAEWTANLIKLAIAQSVNAKTFELTGEVSCRACGYVLGQLAQLCRHGDSYFLNQRDFYNRVEEKPFDTPEEYAKSTLIGEAHCGSKECRVRLGNILSLRDYPQFSPIYPLKCKAVQIKYIDNTNEKEKTIMKKKWSTVPFDIPFLVDDSCPNDADDDNDIFYDACDSLPGDL
;
A
#
# COMPACT_ATOMS: atom_id res chain seq x y z
N MET A 1 9.28 13.83 -66.13
CA MET A 1 9.46 12.41 -65.74
C MET A 1 10.58 12.42 -64.70
N SER A 2 10.25 12.27 -63.41
CA SER A 2 10.51 11.07 -62.57
C SER A 2 12.01 10.82 -62.35
N GLY A 3 12.62 10.70 -61.17
CA GLY A 3 12.20 10.51 -59.77
C GLY A 3 13.38 9.85 -59.00
N PHE A 4 13.33 9.88 -57.66
CA PHE A 4 14.14 9.11 -56.67
C PHE A 4 15.58 9.63 -56.38
N PHE A 5 16.12 9.70 -55.15
CA PHE A 5 16.03 8.81 -53.97
C PHE A 5 16.33 9.65 -52.70
N GLN A 6 15.39 9.75 -51.76
CA GLN A 6 15.57 10.31 -50.40
C GLN A 6 15.56 9.16 -49.39
N GLU A 7 16.69 8.47 -49.25
CA GLU A 7 16.89 7.41 -48.24
C GLU A 7 18.17 7.71 -47.47
N SER A 8 18.07 8.40 -46.33
CA SER A 8 19.13 8.28 -45.30
C SER A 8 18.81 8.87 -43.94
N LEU A 9 17.68 9.57 -43.75
CA LEU A 9 17.40 10.29 -42.48
C LEU A 9 16.26 9.72 -41.62
N VAL A 10 15.53 8.71 -42.10
CA VAL A 10 14.40 8.12 -41.35
C VAL A 10 14.83 6.95 -40.45
N ALA A 11 16.00 6.34 -40.71
CA ALA A 11 16.47 5.16 -39.97
C ALA A 11 17.14 5.48 -38.62
N GLU A 12 17.72 6.67 -38.43
CA GLU A 12 18.36 7.04 -37.16
C GLU A 12 17.37 7.52 -36.09
N TRP A 13 16.19 8.02 -36.49
CA TRP A 13 15.15 8.45 -35.54
C TRP A 13 14.34 7.27 -34.96
N THR A 14 14.21 6.16 -35.68
CA THR A 14 13.46 4.98 -35.20
C THR A 14 14.24 4.17 -34.16
N ALA A 15 15.57 4.13 -34.22
CA ALA A 15 16.39 3.39 -33.25
C ALA A 15 16.40 4.05 -31.86
N ASN A 16 16.33 5.38 -31.77
CA ASN A 16 16.26 6.10 -30.50
C ASN A 16 14.87 6.05 -29.86
N LEU A 17 13.80 5.89 -30.63
CA LEU A 17 12.44 5.67 -30.09
C LEU A 17 12.25 4.25 -29.53
N ILE A 18 12.86 3.24 -30.16
CA ILE A 18 12.80 1.84 -29.67
C ILE A 18 13.63 1.66 -28.39
N LYS A 19 14.78 2.34 -28.26
CA LYS A 19 15.55 2.32 -27.00
C LYS A 19 14.80 2.93 -25.82
N LEU A 20 13.93 3.93 -26.04
CA LEU A 20 13.06 4.45 -24.98
C LEU A 20 11.91 3.49 -24.62
N ALA A 21 11.29 2.84 -25.60
CA ALA A 21 10.20 1.89 -25.34
C ALA A 21 10.68 0.61 -24.62
N ILE A 22 11.90 0.15 -24.88
CA ILE A 22 12.46 -1.02 -24.18
C ILE A 22 12.85 -0.65 -22.73
N ALA A 23 13.30 0.57 -22.45
CA ALA A 23 13.58 1.00 -21.07
C ALA A 23 12.33 1.04 -20.18
N GLN A 24 11.12 1.20 -20.76
CA GLN A 24 9.86 1.05 -20.04
C GLN A 24 9.43 -0.41 -19.81
N SER A 25 10.07 -1.38 -20.48
CA SER A 25 9.70 -2.80 -20.37
C SER A 25 10.69 -3.64 -19.53
N VAL A 26 11.82 -3.10 -19.08
CA VAL A 26 12.82 -3.85 -18.28
C VAL A 26 12.87 -3.46 -16.80
N ASN A 27 12.14 -2.41 -16.38
CA ASN A 27 12.04 -1.99 -14.97
C ASN A 27 10.68 -2.27 -14.32
N ALA A 28 9.85 -3.10 -14.95
CA ALA A 28 8.61 -3.60 -14.37
C ALA A 28 8.65 -5.13 -14.19
N LYS A 29 9.57 -5.61 -13.34
CA LYS A 29 9.19 -6.69 -12.42
C LYS A 29 8.51 -6.07 -11.20
N THR A 30 7.61 -5.13 -11.44
CA THR A 30 6.66 -4.66 -10.44
C THR A 30 5.75 -5.86 -10.20
N PHE A 31 5.73 -6.34 -8.98
CA PHE A 31 4.87 -7.43 -8.56
C PHE A 31 3.42 -6.98 -8.80
N GLU A 32 2.80 -7.36 -9.93
CA GLU A 32 1.41 -7.03 -10.26
C GLU A 32 0.43 -7.90 -9.46
N LEU A 33 0.56 -7.90 -8.13
CA LEU A 33 -0.49 -8.41 -7.25
C LEU A 33 -1.54 -7.32 -7.10
N THR A 34 -2.51 -7.30 -8.01
CA THR A 34 -3.71 -6.46 -7.86
C THR A 34 -4.70 -7.17 -6.94
N GLY A 35 -5.31 -6.43 -6.01
CA GLY A 35 -6.18 -7.03 -5.01
C GLY A 35 -6.69 -6.03 -4.00
N GLU A 36 -7.66 -6.47 -3.20
CA GLU A 36 -8.34 -5.66 -2.19
C GLU A 36 -8.24 -6.30 -0.81
N VAL A 37 -8.13 -5.45 0.20
CA VAL A 37 -8.32 -5.83 1.60
C VAL A 37 -9.73 -5.44 2.00
N SER A 38 -10.53 -6.42 2.43
CA SER A 38 -11.91 -6.19 2.86
C SER A 38 -12.14 -6.67 4.29
N CYS A 39 -13.15 -6.12 4.95
CA CYS A 39 -13.68 -6.64 6.20
C CYS A 39 -14.17 -8.08 5.98
N ARG A 40 -13.70 -9.03 6.78
CA ARG A 40 -14.08 -10.43 6.63
C ARG A 40 -15.56 -10.69 6.94
N ALA A 41 -16.13 -9.92 7.86
CA ALA A 41 -17.49 -10.17 8.35
C ALA A 41 -18.57 -9.73 7.34
N CYS A 42 -18.35 -8.62 6.62
CA CYS A 42 -19.35 -8.05 5.71
C CYS A 42 -18.86 -7.84 4.28
N GLY A 43 -17.58 -8.12 3.97
CA GLY A 43 -17.00 -7.88 2.65
C GLY A 43 -16.74 -6.41 2.30
N TYR A 44 -16.97 -5.47 3.22
CA TYR A 44 -16.74 -4.04 2.98
C TYR A 44 -15.27 -3.75 2.66
N VAL A 45 -15.01 -3.10 1.52
CA VAL A 45 -13.65 -2.83 1.03
C VAL A 45 -12.98 -1.76 1.88
N LEU A 46 -11.85 -2.11 2.49
CA LEU A 46 -11.07 -1.25 3.37
C LEU A 46 -9.96 -0.51 2.63
N GLY A 47 -9.38 -1.12 1.59
CA GLY A 47 -8.33 -0.54 0.77
C GLY A 47 -7.77 -1.53 -0.24
N GLN A 48 -6.77 -1.12 -1.01
CA GLN A 48 -6.08 -1.97 -1.97
C GLN A 48 -4.97 -2.77 -1.28
N LEU A 49 -4.66 -3.96 -1.81
CA LEU A 49 -3.59 -4.81 -1.32
C LEU A 49 -2.22 -4.13 -1.41
N ALA A 50 -2.00 -3.34 -2.46
CA ALA A 50 -0.76 -2.59 -2.66
C ALA A 50 -0.47 -1.62 -1.50
N GLN A 51 -1.51 -1.14 -0.81
CA GLN A 51 -1.40 -0.19 0.30
C GLN A 51 -1.09 -0.86 1.64
N LEU A 52 -1.07 -2.21 1.68
CA LEU A 52 -0.82 -2.95 2.89
C LEU A 52 0.66 -2.86 3.26
N CYS A 53 0.93 -2.35 4.45
CA CYS A 53 2.26 -2.14 4.99
C CYS A 53 2.43 -2.86 6.32
N ARG A 54 3.70 -3.10 6.69
CA ARG A 54 4.09 -3.71 7.96
C ARG A 54 5.04 -2.80 8.73
N HIS A 55 4.79 -2.59 10.02
CA HIS A 55 5.73 -1.97 10.95
C HIS A 55 5.87 -2.85 12.20
N GLY A 56 7.08 -3.38 12.45
CA GLY A 56 7.27 -4.41 13.47
C GLY A 56 6.45 -5.67 13.18
N ASP A 57 5.54 -6.04 14.08
CA ASP A 57 4.57 -7.13 13.89
C ASP A 57 3.15 -6.65 13.53
N SER A 58 2.99 -5.34 13.31
CA SER A 58 1.73 -4.70 12.96
C SER A 58 1.59 -4.57 11.44
N TYR A 59 0.38 -4.81 10.94
CA TYR A 59 0.03 -4.70 9.51
C TYR A 59 -1.11 -3.71 9.37
N PHE A 60 -0.99 -2.72 8.49
CA PHE A 60 -1.97 -1.63 8.35
C PHE A 60 -2.03 -1.14 6.90
N LEU A 61 -3.09 -0.41 6.54
CA LEU A 61 -3.22 0.21 5.22
C LEU A 61 -2.70 1.64 5.29
N ASN A 62 -1.72 1.97 4.46
CA ASN A 62 -1.05 3.28 4.47
C ASN A 62 -1.77 4.30 3.55
N GLN A 63 -3.05 4.60 3.83
CA GLN A 63 -3.78 5.66 3.12
C GLN A 63 -4.81 6.36 3.98
N ARG A 64 -4.99 7.67 3.75
CA ARG A 64 -6.10 8.47 4.32
C ARG A 64 -7.47 7.88 4.00
N ASP A 65 -7.62 7.23 2.86
CA ASP A 65 -8.87 6.58 2.46
C ASP A 65 -9.29 5.46 3.41
N PHE A 66 -8.34 4.76 4.03
CA PHE A 66 -8.65 3.79 5.06
C PHE A 66 -9.28 4.45 6.29
N TYR A 67 -8.83 5.66 6.67
CA TYR A 67 -9.36 6.40 7.82
C TYR A 67 -10.84 6.77 7.61
N ASN A 68 -11.22 7.11 6.37
CA ASN A 68 -12.61 7.37 6.00
C ASN A 68 -13.50 6.11 5.96
N ARG A 69 -12.89 4.92 5.95
CA ARG A 69 -13.55 3.61 5.86
C ARG A 69 -13.65 2.88 7.20
N VAL A 70 -13.14 3.47 8.28
CA VAL A 70 -13.23 2.94 9.64
C VAL A 70 -14.01 3.86 10.56
N GLU A 71 -14.62 3.25 11.56
CA GLU A 71 -15.22 3.97 12.69
C GLU A 71 -14.27 3.85 13.87
N GLU A 72 -13.78 4.98 14.36
CA GLU A 72 -12.86 5.04 15.50
C GLU A 72 -13.62 5.07 16.82
N LYS A 73 -13.13 4.31 17.79
CA LYS A 73 -13.58 4.37 19.18
C LYS A 73 -12.38 4.66 20.07
N PRO A 74 -12.13 5.93 20.42
CA PRO A 74 -11.02 6.28 21.30
C PRO A 74 -11.24 5.70 22.70
N PHE A 75 -10.15 5.42 23.39
CA PHE A 75 -10.19 5.07 24.81
C PHE A 75 -10.17 6.32 25.68
N ASP A 76 -10.92 6.29 26.79
CA ASP A 76 -10.93 7.36 27.78
C ASP A 76 -9.56 7.54 28.43
N THR A 77 -8.76 6.47 28.51
CA THR A 77 -7.40 6.48 29.03
C THR A 77 -6.49 5.72 28.07
N PRO A 78 -5.58 6.41 27.38
CA PRO A 78 -4.59 5.76 26.52
C PRO A 78 -3.67 4.83 27.33
N GLU A 79 -3.35 3.66 26.76
CA GLU A 79 -2.37 2.75 27.35
C GLU A 79 -0.99 2.99 26.72
N GLU A 80 0.02 3.24 27.55
CA GLU A 80 1.38 3.51 27.08
C GLU A 80 2.20 2.22 26.96
N TYR A 81 2.88 2.08 25.82
CA TYR A 81 3.88 1.04 25.57
C TYR A 81 5.22 1.71 25.22
N ALA A 82 6.30 0.93 25.24
CA ALA A 82 7.67 1.45 25.04
C ALA A 82 7.83 2.29 23.77
N LYS A 83 7.24 1.87 22.64
CA LYS A 83 7.39 2.51 21.32
C LYS A 83 6.09 3.12 20.76
N SER A 84 4.98 2.96 21.47
CA SER A 84 3.67 3.37 20.99
C SER A 84 2.68 3.61 22.12
N THR A 85 1.64 4.37 21.85
CA THR A 85 0.50 4.55 22.75
C THR A 85 -0.74 3.97 22.09
N LEU A 86 -1.45 3.08 22.77
CA LEU A 86 -2.74 2.56 22.35
C LEU A 86 -3.82 3.57 22.72
N ILE A 87 -4.45 4.16 21.71
CA ILE A 87 -5.37 5.30 21.87
C ILE A 87 -6.83 4.92 21.56
N GLY A 88 -7.09 3.74 21.02
CA GLY A 88 -8.46 3.29 20.75
C GLY A 88 -8.58 2.00 19.94
N GLU A 89 -9.79 1.75 19.44
CA GLU A 89 -10.14 0.63 18.57
C GLU A 89 -10.65 1.10 17.22
N ALA A 90 -10.24 0.39 16.17
CA ALA A 90 -10.71 0.62 14.81
C ALA A 90 -11.81 -0.39 14.48
N HIS A 91 -12.97 0.10 14.06
CA HIS A 91 -14.12 -0.70 13.64
C HIS A 91 -14.40 -0.54 12.14
N CYS A 92 -15.06 -1.52 11.54
CA CYS A 92 -15.50 -1.43 10.15
C CYS A 92 -16.52 -0.29 9.98
N GLY A 93 -16.29 0.61 9.01
CA GLY A 93 -17.17 1.76 8.73
C GLY A 93 -18.54 1.39 8.13
N SER A 94 -18.74 0.12 7.74
CA SER A 94 -20.07 -0.34 7.32
C SER A 94 -21.05 -0.34 8.50
N LYS A 95 -22.13 0.44 8.38
CA LYS A 95 -23.18 0.64 9.40
C LYS A 95 -23.80 -0.67 9.89
N GLU A 96 -23.90 -1.67 9.01
CA GLU A 96 -24.50 -2.97 9.30
C GLU A 96 -23.52 -3.95 9.98
N CYS A 97 -22.22 -3.65 9.95
CA CYS A 97 -21.18 -4.56 10.41
C CYS A 97 -20.52 -4.10 11.70
N ARG A 98 -19.86 -2.94 11.68
CA ARG A 98 -19.14 -2.34 12.84
C ARG A 98 -18.24 -3.29 13.63
N VAL A 99 -17.79 -4.40 13.04
CA VAL A 99 -16.90 -5.34 13.71
C VAL A 99 -15.54 -4.69 13.95
N ARG A 100 -14.89 -5.05 15.05
CA ARG A 100 -13.56 -4.57 15.37
C ARG A 100 -12.55 -5.13 14.37
N LEU A 101 -11.89 -4.23 13.64
CA LEU A 101 -10.82 -4.54 12.70
C LEU A 101 -9.47 -4.57 13.40
N GLY A 102 -9.27 -3.74 14.41
CA GLY A 102 -7.94 -3.46 14.92
C GLY A 102 -7.88 -2.63 16.18
N ASN A 103 -6.68 -2.12 16.44
CA ASN A 103 -6.39 -1.07 17.43
C ASN A 103 -6.02 0.21 16.69
N ILE A 104 -5.97 1.32 17.41
CA ILE A 104 -5.40 2.58 16.95
C ILE A 104 -4.17 2.84 17.81
N LEU A 105 -3.01 2.96 17.18
CA LEU A 105 -1.74 3.22 17.86
C LEU A 105 -1.14 4.54 17.41
N SER A 106 -0.66 5.34 18.35
CA SER A 106 0.24 6.45 18.09
C SER A 106 1.69 5.98 18.28
N LEU A 107 2.50 5.99 17.24
CA LEU A 107 3.92 5.67 17.28
C LEU A 107 4.72 6.84 17.88
N ARG A 108 5.60 6.55 18.83
CA ARG A 108 6.46 7.56 19.49
C ARG A 108 7.67 7.92 18.63
N ASP A 109 8.29 6.91 18.03
CA ASP A 109 9.52 7.07 17.24
C ASP A 109 9.24 7.62 15.83
N TYR A 110 7.98 7.51 15.38
CA TYR A 110 7.53 7.85 14.03
C TYR A 110 6.23 8.66 14.06
N PRO A 111 6.21 9.85 14.70
CA PRO A 111 4.99 10.62 14.92
C PRO A 111 4.31 11.08 13.62
N GLN A 112 5.04 11.20 12.52
CA GLN A 112 4.50 11.56 11.20
C GLN A 112 3.58 10.50 10.60
N PHE A 113 3.76 9.23 10.99
CA PHE A 113 2.90 8.12 10.58
C PHE A 113 1.77 7.85 11.59
N SER A 114 1.71 8.62 12.68
CA SER A 114 0.71 8.46 13.73
C SER A 114 -0.57 9.24 13.45
N PRO A 115 -1.76 8.66 13.70
CA PRO A 115 -1.98 7.30 14.19
C PRO A 115 -1.91 6.24 13.08
N ILE A 116 -1.44 5.04 13.42
CA ILE A 116 -1.57 3.83 12.59
C ILE A 116 -2.74 2.96 13.07
N TYR A 117 -3.26 2.13 12.17
CA TYR A 117 -4.43 1.29 12.42
C TYR A 117 -4.11 -0.19 12.17
N PRO A 118 -3.41 -0.86 13.10
CA PRO A 118 -3.07 -2.27 12.93
C PRO A 118 -4.29 -3.15 12.77
N LEU A 119 -4.37 -3.84 11.64
CA LEU A 119 -5.41 -4.79 11.28
C LEU A 119 -5.16 -6.15 11.92
N LYS A 120 -6.18 -6.68 12.60
CA LYS A 120 -6.21 -8.08 13.03
C LYS A 120 -6.38 -8.95 11.79
N CYS A 121 -5.42 -9.84 11.52
CA CYS A 121 -5.47 -10.77 10.39
C CYS A 121 -6.82 -11.52 10.27
N LYS A 122 -7.41 -11.92 11.42
CA LYS A 122 -8.69 -12.63 11.47
C LYS A 122 -9.90 -11.79 11.07
N ALA A 123 -9.80 -10.46 11.15
CA ALA A 123 -10.88 -9.51 10.88
C ALA A 123 -10.94 -9.07 9.42
N VAL A 124 -9.91 -9.38 8.63
CA VAL A 124 -9.80 -9.02 7.22
C VAL A 124 -9.74 -10.25 6.33
N GLN A 125 -10.13 -10.06 5.08
CA GLN A 125 -9.91 -10.99 3.99
C GLN A 125 -9.18 -10.26 2.88
N ILE A 126 -8.29 -10.95 2.18
CA ILE A 126 -7.55 -10.38 1.06
C ILE A 126 -8.01 -11.09 -0.21
N LYS A 127 -8.55 -10.33 -1.15
CA LYS A 127 -8.84 -10.80 -2.50
C LYS A 127 -7.69 -10.35 -3.40
N TYR A 128 -7.16 -11.22 -4.23
CA TYR A 128 -6.12 -10.86 -5.18
C TYR A 128 -6.28 -11.65 -6.47
N ILE A 129 -5.83 -11.05 -7.57
CA ILE A 129 -5.77 -11.69 -8.87
C ILE A 129 -4.33 -12.15 -9.08
N ASP A 130 -4.17 -13.44 -9.35
CA ASP A 130 -2.88 -14.01 -9.73
C ASP A 130 -2.73 -13.90 -11.25
N ASN A 131 -1.96 -12.91 -11.73
CA ASN A 131 -1.76 -12.66 -13.17
C ASN A 131 -1.13 -13.87 -13.92
N THR A 132 -0.59 -14.87 -13.21
CA THR A 132 -0.13 -16.11 -13.85
C THR A 132 -1.25 -17.07 -14.23
N ASN A 133 -2.42 -16.93 -13.62
CA ASN A 133 -3.53 -17.89 -13.73
C ASN A 133 -4.91 -17.23 -13.95
N GLU A 134 -4.98 -15.90 -14.03
CA GLU A 134 -6.20 -15.09 -14.20
C GLU A 134 -7.38 -15.53 -13.30
N LYS A 135 -7.06 -16.06 -12.11
CA LYS A 135 -8.05 -16.54 -11.14
C LYS A 135 -8.00 -15.69 -9.90
N GLU A 136 -9.15 -15.11 -9.55
CA GLU A 136 -9.35 -14.45 -8.27
C GLU A 136 -9.17 -15.47 -7.14
N LYS A 137 -8.32 -15.14 -6.17
CA LYS A 137 -8.07 -15.93 -4.96
C LYS A 137 -8.45 -15.10 -3.75
N THR A 138 -9.13 -15.73 -2.79
CA THR A 138 -9.46 -15.11 -1.50
C THR A 138 -8.67 -15.76 -0.37
N ILE A 139 -7.99 -14.95 0.44
CA ILE A 139 -7.21 -15.35 1.60
C ILE A 139 -7.94 -14.96 2.88
N MET A 140 -8.22 -15.95 3.71
CA MET A 140 -8.76 -15.79 5.07
C MET A 140 -7.86 -16.54 6.06
N LYS A 141 -6.71 -15.94 6.42
CA LYS A 141 -5.74 -16.57 7.33
C LYS A 141 -5.99 -16.18 8.79
N LYS A 142 -5.44 -16.99 9.70
CA LYS A 142 -5.47 -16.70 11.14
C LYS A 142 -4.26 -15.86 11.59
N LYS A 143 -3.17 -15.87 10.83
CA LYS A 143 -1.89 -15.22 11.14
C LYS A 143 -1.32 -14.59 9.86
N TRP A 144 -0.75 -13.39 10.00
CA TRP A 144 -0.12 -12.66 8.89
C TRP A 144 1.08 -13.40 8.29
N SER A 145 1.84 -14.14 9.11
CA SER A 145 2.98 -14.97 8.68
C SER A 145 2.62 -16.14 7.74
N THR A 146 1.35 -16.33 7.42
CA THR A 146 0.85 -17.41 6.54
C THR A 146 0.26 -16.87 5.23
N VAL A 147 0.38 -15.56 5.01
CA VAL A 147 0.06 -14.90 3.75
C VAL A 147 1.18 -15.21 2.75
N PRO A 148 0.88 -15.65 1.52
CA PRO A 148 1.85 -16.25 0.59
C PRO A 148 2.63 -15.21 -0.23
N PHE A 149 2.66 -13.95 0.19
CA PHE A 149 3.36 -12.87 -0.49
C PHE A 149 4.00 -11.95 0.54
N ASP A 150 5.06 -11.26 0.11
CA ASP A 150 5.78 -10.31 0.94
C ASP A 150 4.98 -9.01 1.06
N ILE A 151 4.92 -8.47 2.27
CA ILE A 151 4.26 -7.20 2.57
C ILE A 151 5.37 -6.19 2.86
N PRO A 152 5.39 -5.04 2.18
CA PRO A 152 6.46 -4.04 2.34
C PRO A 152 6.55 -3.60 3.81
N PHE A 153 7.79 -3.49 4.29
CA PHE A 153 8.07 -2.95 5.62
C PHE A 153 8.11 -1.42 5.53
N LEU A 154 7.59 -0.75 6.56
CA LEU A 154 7.68 0.70 6.71
C LEU A 154 9.13 1.07 7.04
N VAL A 155 9.95 1.28 5.99
CA VAL A 155 11.26 1.95 6.06
C VAL A 155 11.18 3.17 5.14
N ASP A 156 11.35 4.35 5.72
CA ASP A 156 11.60 5.68 5.15
C ASP A 156 10.68 6.21 4.03
N ASP A 157 10.28 5.42 3.03
CA ASP A 157 9.24 5.74 2.01
C ASP A 157 8.82 4.50 1.20
N SER A 158 9.15 3.29 1.67
CA SER A 158 8.96 2.02 0.93
C SER A 158 7.50 1.56 0.83
N CYS A 159 6.61 2.25 1.55
CA CYS A 159 5.18 2.01 1.45
C CYS A 159 4.64 2.85 0.30
N PRO A 160 4.04 2.25 -0.73
CA PRO A 160 3.49 3.02 -1.85
C PRO A 160 2.38 3.94 -1.33
N ASN A 161 2.71 5.21 -1.21
CA ASN A 161 1.73 6.27 -1.21
C ASN A 161 1.31 6.43 -2.67
N ASP A 162 0.12 5.95 -2.99
CA ASP A 162 -0.58 6.36 -4.19
C ASP A 162 -0.96 7.83 -3.99
N ALA A 163 -0.01 8.70 -4.28
CA ALA A 163 -0.20 10.14 -4.41
C ALA A 163 0.01 10.52 -5.89
N ASP A 164 -0.58 9.73 -6.80
CA ASP A 164 -0.95 10.24 -8.12
C ASP A 164 -2.24 11.06 -7.96
N ASP A 165 -2.11 12.22 -7.33
CA ASP A 165 -3.10 13.29 -7.44
C ASP A 165 -2.41 14.64 -7.16
N ASP A 166 -1.65 15.11 -8.16
CA ASP A 166 -1.45 16.52 -8.53
C ASP A 166 -1.66 17.57 -7.41
N ASN A 167 -0.99 17.40 -6.27
CA ASN A 167 -0.88 18.41 -5.22
C ASN A 167 0.59 18.58 -4.87
N ASP A 168 1.29 19.26 -5.78
CA ASP A 168 2.21 20.33 -5.39
C ASP A 168 1.63 21.03 -4.15
N ILE A 169 2.28 20.90 -2.98
CA ILE A 169 2.32 21.82 -1.82
C ILE A 169 2.94 21.03 -0.64
N PHE A 170 4.28 21.09 -0.55
CA PHE A 170 5.20 20.75 0.56
C PHE A 170 5.34 19.27 1.00
N TYR A 171 6.45 18.61 0.67
CA TYR A 171 7.73 18.64 1.41
C TYR A 171 8.81 17.86 0.65
N ASP A 172 9.68 18.60 -0.06
CA ASP A 172 11.05 18.17 -0.34
C ASP A 172 11.80 18.06 0.99
N ALA A 173 12.07 16.83 1.44
CA ALA A 173 13.24 16.47 2.27
C ALA A 173 13.20 14.97 2.56
N CYS A 174 13.57 14.17 1.56
CA CYS A 174 13.97 12.77 1.78
C CYS A 174 15.48 12.58 1.53
N ASP A 175 16.26 13.56 1.98
CA ASP A 175 17.71 13.44 2.08
C ASP A 175 18.11 13.38 3.57
N SER A 176 18.77 12.28 3.94
CA SER A 176 19.54 12.05 5.18
C SER A 176 18.83 11.25 6.28
N LEU A 177 18.79 9.92 6.14
CA LEU A 177 18.98 9.04 7.30
C LEU A 177 20.27 8.22 7.08
N PRO A 178 21.36 8.53 7.80
CA PRO A 178 22.55 7.70 7.77
C PRO A 178 22.25 6.36 8.45
N GLY A 179 22.74 5.28 7.84
CA GLY A 179 22.63 3.94 8.36
C GLY A 179 23.21 3.83 9.76
N ASP A 180 22.38 3.41 10.70
CA ASP A 180 22.55 2.15 11.43
C ASP A 180 21.24 1.86 12.17
N LEU A 181 20.76 0.62 11.99
CA LEU A 181 19.53 0.04 12.55
C LEU A 181 19.42 0.13 14.08
#